data_AF-A0A3D2IFK6-F1
#
_entry.id   AF-A0A3D2IFK6-F1
#
_cell.length_a   1.000
_cell.length_b   1.000
_cell.length_c   1.000
_cell.angle_alpha   90.00
_cell.angle_beta   90.00
_cell.angle_gamma   90.00
#
_symmetry.space_group_name_H-M   'P 1'
#
loop_
_entity.id
_entity.type
_entity.pdbx_description
1 polymer ?
#
loop_
_entity_poly.entity_id
_entity_poly.type
_entity_poly.pdbx_seq_one_letter_code
_entity_poly.pdbx_strand_id
1 'polypeptide(L)' 'KAADQMCATERMVVKRKGTDAPVVLPCTLIAYDEQFELGTTLKESFQKVYLNHPYCAQFCVLGGASCSA' A
#
# COMPACT_ATOMS: atom_id res chain seq x y z
N LYS A 1 3.26 1.24 -16.56
CA LYS A 1 3.69 2.58 -16.05
C LYS A 1 3.44 2.63 -14.55
N ALA A 2 4.10 3.53 -13.81
CA ALA A 2 3.92 3.61 -12.35
C ALA A 2 2.44 3.77 -11.92
N ALA A 3 1.62 4.44 -12.74
CA ALA A 3 0.19 4.62 -12.49
C ALA A 3 -0.66 3.34 -12.52
N ASP A 4 -0.15 2.24 -13.11
CA ASP A 4 -0.87 0.96 -13.20
C ASP A 4 -0.65 0.08 -11.95
N GLN A 5 0.06 0.61 -10.95
CA GLN A 5 0.41 -0.09 -9.73
C GLN A 5 -0.49 0.41 -8.59
N MET A 6 -1.11 -0.52 -7.86
CA MET A 6 -2.01 -0.19 -6.74
C MET A 6 -1.36 0.80 -5.75
N CYS A 7 -0.09 0.60 -5.41
CA CYS A 7 0.63 1.46 -4.47
C CYS A 7 0.80 2.93 -4.93
N ALA A 8 0.65 3.20 -6.23
CA ALA A 8 0.81 4.54 -6.78
C ALA A 8 -0.46 5.39 -6.69
N THR A 9 -1.63 4.79 -6.90
CA THR A 9 -2.90 5.52 -7.08
C THR A 9 -3.99 5.11 -6.10
N GLU A 10 -3.89 3.93 -5.51
CA GLU A 10 -4.93 3.35 -4.65
C GLU A 10 -4.45 3.22 -3.20
N ARG A 11 -5.41 3.06 -2.29
CA ARG A 11 -5.18 2.97 -0.85
C ARG A 11 -6.08 1.91 -0.24
N MET A 12 -5.48 1.04 0.57
CA MET A 12 -6.19 0.07 1.39
C MET A 12 -6.36 0.65 2.79
N VAL A 13 -7.59 0.66 3.31
CA VAL A 13 -7.89 1.10 4.68
C VAL A 13 -8.17 -0.13 5.53
N VAL A 14 -7.38 -0.33 6.58
CA VAL A 14 -7.46 -1.51 7.45
C VAL A 14 -7.86 -1.07 8.86
N LYS A 15 -8.98 -1.60 9.35
CA LYS A 15 -9.37 -1.48 10.76
C LYS A 15 -9.06 -2.78 11.48
N ARG A 16 -7.93 -2.82 12.19
CA ARG A 16 -7.53 -4.00 12.97
C ARG A 16 -8.38 -4.12 14.23
N LYS A 17 -8.74 -5.34 14.62
CA LYS A 17 -9.52 -5.60 15.84
C LYS A 17 -8.77 -5.07 17.06
N GLY A 18 -9.46 -4.33 17.92
CA GLY A 18 -8.89 -3.78 19.17
C GLY A 18 -8.04 -2.53 19.01
N THR A 19 -7.93 -1.96 17.80
CA THR A 19 -7.30 -0.65 17.59
C THR A 19 -8.32 0.48 17.71
N ASP A 20 -7.89 1.69 18.05
CA ASP A 20 -8.77 2.86 18.18
C ASP A 20 -9.06 3.52 16.82
N ALA A 21 -8.09 3.55 15.90
CA ALA A 21 -8.21 4.12 14.57
C ALA A 21 -7.94 3.08 13.46
N PRO A 22 -8.48 3.24 12.24
CA PRO A 22 -7.99 2.52 11.08
C PRO A 22 -6.62 3.05 10.64
N VAL A 23 -5.92 2.26 9.84
CA VAL A 23 -4.67 2.68 9.19
C VAL A 23 -4.80 2.59 7.68
N VAL A 24 -4.11 3.48 6.97
CA VAL A 24 -4.08 3.50 5.52
C VAL A 24 -2.75 2.94 5.02
N LEU A 25 -2.84 1.95 4.14
CA LEU A 25 -1.70 1.25 3.55
C LEU A 25 -1.71 1.43 2.03
N PRO A 26 -0.54 1.42 1.36
CA PRO A 26 -0.45 1.56 -0.08
C PRO A 26 -0.71 0.25 -0.83
N CYS A 27 -0.52 -0.91 -0.19
CA CYS A 27 -0.57 -2.19 -0.87
C CYS A 27 -1.26 -3.28 -0.04
N THR A 28 -2.11 -4.09 -0.68
CA THR A 28 -2.81 -5.22 -0.05
C THR A 28 -1.87 -6.35 0.34
N LEU A 29 -0.72 -6.48 -0.32
CA LEU A 29 0.26 -7.53 -0.06
C LEU A 29 1.09 -7.31 1.21
N ILE A 30 0.98 -6.13 1.85
CA ILE A 30 1.80 -5.73 3.01
C ILE A 30 0.93 -5.24 4.17
N ALA A 31 -0.25 -5.84 4.36
CA ALA A 31 -1.26 -5.39 5.33
C ALA A 31 -0.79 -5.28 6.80
N TYR A 32 0.31 -5.96 7.14
CA TYR A 32 0.85 -6.04 8.51
C TYR A 32 2.24 -5.43 8.65
N ASP A 33 2.78 -4.82 7.59
CA ASP A 33 4.07 -4.14 7.67
C ASP A 33 3.86 -2.69 8.10
N GLU A 34 4.21 -2.40 9.36
CA GLU A 34 4.06 -1.08 9.97
C GLU A 34 4.88 0.00 9.25
N GLN A 35 5.96 -0.37 8.54
CA GLN A 35 6.77 0.58 7.77
C GLN A 35 6.00 1.23 6.62
N PHE A 36 4.90 0.61 6.20
CA PHE A 36 4.06 1.09 5.11
C PHE A 36 2.76 1.74 5.58
N GLU A 37 2.62 2.00 6.88
CA GLU A 37 1.49 2.74 7.42
C GLU A 37 1.61 4.23 7.10
N LEU A 38 0.70 4.72 6.28
CA LEU A 38 0.73 6.10 5.78
C LEU A 38 -0.11 7.07 6.62
N GLY A 39 -0.48 6.65 7.84
CA GLY A 39 -1.33 7.40 8.74
C GLY A 39 -2.72 6.81 8.91
N THR A 40 -3.58 7.56 9.60
CA THR A 40 -4.94 7.14 10.00
C THR A 40 -6.03 7.71 9.10
N THR A 41 -5.65 8.62 8.20
CA THR A 41 -6.58 9.29 7.28
C THR A 41 -6.13 9.17 5.83
N LEU A 42 -7.07 9.28 4.89
CA LEU A 42 -6.74 9.31 3.46
C LEU A 42 -5.85 10.51 3.11
N LYS A 43 -6.04 11.65 3.77
CA LYS A 43 -5.25 12.86 3.52
C LYS A 43 -3.76 12.65 3.82
N GLU A 44 -3.44 11.98 4.93
CA GLU A 44 -2.06 11.63 5.31
C GLU A 44 -1.44 10.62 4.33
N SER A 45 -2.26 9.79 3.69
CA SER A 45 -1.80 8.74 2.79
C SER A 45 -1.29 9.21 1.42
N PHE A 46 -1.51 10.48 1.06
CA PHE A 46 -1.06 11.07 -0.20
C PHE A 46 0.41 11.51 -0.14
N GLN A 47 1.26 10.56 0.23
CA GLN A 47 2.72 10.71 0.30
C GLN A 47 3.41 9.73 -0.65
N LYS A 48 4.71 9.94 -0.88
CA LYS A 48 5.53 9.06 -1.71
C LYS A 48 5.64 7.69 -1.06
N VAL A 49 5.44 6.64 -1.85
CA VAL A 49 5.60 5.24 -1.42
C VAL A 49 6.88 4.69 -2.05
N TYR A 50 7.80 4.23 -1.21
CA TYR A 50 9.04 3.61 -1.66
C TYR A 50 8.85 2.11 -1.81
N LEU A 51 9.34 1.53 -2.91
CA LEU A 51 9.16 0.12 -3.23
C LEU A 51 10.26 -0.72 -2.55
N ASN A 52 10.06 -0.99 -1.26
CA ASN A 52 11.08 -1.62 -0.40
C ASN A 52 10.65 -2.99 0.17
N HIS A 53 9.73 -3.69 -0.49
CA HIS A 53 9.28 -5.02 -0.06
C HIS A 53 9.58 -6.09 -1.12
N PRO A 54 9.92 -7.34 -0.77
CA PRO A 54 10.13 -8.43 -1.74
C PRO A 54 9.02 -8.58 -2.78
N TYR A 55 7.76 -8.39 -2.36
CA TYR A 55 6.59 -8.42 -3.24
C TYR A 55 6.57 -7.29 -4.29
N CYS A 56 7.19 -6.14 -4.01
CA CYS A 56 7.32 -5.07 -5.00
C CYS A 56 8.12 -5.54 -6.20
N ALA A 57 9.22 -6.26 -5.98
CA ALA A 57 10.04 -6.81 -7.05
C ALA A 57 9.37 -8.03 -7.69
N GLN A 58 8.90 -8.98 -6.88
CA GLN A 58 8.37 -10.26 -7.34
C GLN A 58 7.09 -10.15 -8.16
N PHE A 59 6.19 -9.22 -7.81
CA PHE A 59 4.87 -9.11 -8.47
C PHE A 59 4.78 -7.85 -9.31
N CYS A 60 5.01 -6.69 -8.73
CA CYS A 60 4.70 -5.41 -9.38
C CYS A 60 5.77 -4.93 -10.39
N VAL A 61 6.97 -4.63 -9.92
CA VAL A 61 7.99 -3.87 -10.68
C VAL A 61 8.75 -4.75 -11.67
N LEU A 62 9.16 -5.95 -11.25
CA LEU A 62 9.89 -6.88 -12.09
C LEU A 62 9.02 -8.08 -12.49
N GLY A 63 7.97 -8.38 -11.73
CA GLY A 63 7.03 -9.46 -12.00
C GLY A 63 5.98 -9.18 -13.07
N GLY A 64 5.80 -7.91 -13.47
CA GLY A 64 4.85 -7.53 -14.52
C GLY A 64 3.37 -7.68 -14.16
N ALA A 65 3.03 -7.86 -12.87
CA ALA A 65 1.65 -7.89 -12.42
C ALA A 65 1.03 -6.50 -12.50
N SER A 66 -0.21 -6.45 -12.99
CA SER A 66 -1.07 -5.27 -12.90
C SER A 66 -2.09 -5.50 -11.79
N CYS A 67 -2.09 -4.61 -10.80
CA CYS A 67 -3.17 -4.54 -9.82
C CYS A 67 -4.27 -3.60 -10.35
N SER A 68 -4.66 -3.78 -11.62
CA SER A 68 -5.73 -3.00 -12.23
C SER A 68 -7.08 -3.46 -11.67
N ALA A 69 -7.87 -2.51 -11.19
CA ALA A 69 -9.28 -2.71 -10.85
C ALA A 69 -10.13 -3.06 -12.08
#